data_AF-A0A7W4D559-F1
#
_entry.id   AF-A0A7W4D559-F1
#
_cell.length_a   1.000
_cell.length_b   1.000
_cell.length_c   1.000
_cell.angle_alpha   90.00
_cell.angle_beta   90.00
_cell.angle_gamma   90.00
#
_symmetry.space_group_name_H-M   'P 1'
#
loop_
_entity.id
_entity.type
_entity.pdbx_description
1 polymer ?
#
loop_
_entity_poly.entity_id
_entity_poly.type
_entity_poly.pdbx_seq_one_letter_code
_entity_poly.pdbx_strand_id
1 'polypeptide(L)'
;MDVERHVSSSGWDQPARLFALVTTRTLLDVEPQLRGRVPESSPDALTAIEQDEFHATENVVERLAGIFWPDTVEGCALAMERAFLPPEHEAELPQEPEAAAEFVAAHPEKTDVRIVVGVLRDGTRHGLARLVSNPDDLLAAEDLVPGLADALVNTFRSEL
;
A
#
# COMPACT_ATOMS: atom_id res chain seq x y z
N MET A 1 -4.39 -8.02 6.19
CA MET A 1 -5.64 -7.56 6.84
C MET A 1 -5.39 -6.36 7.74
N ASP A 2 -4.41 -6.39 8.64
CA ASP A 2 -4.21 -5.31 9.62
C ASP A 2 -3.90 -3.94 8.99
N VAL A 3 -3.06 -3.89 7.95
CA VAL A 3 -2.77 -2.65 7.21
C VAL A 3 -4.04 -2.04 6.57
N GLU A 4 -4.87 -2.86 5.91
CA GLU A 4 -6.11 -2.38 5.28
C GLU A 4 -7.06 -1.79 6.32
N ARG A 5 -7.26 -2.51 7.45
CA ARG A 5 -8.11 -2.03 8.54
C ARG A 5 -7.57 -0.72 9.15
N HIS A 6 -6.26 -0.65 9.38
CA HIS A 6 -5.59 0.54 9.93
C HIS A 6 -5.83 1.76 9.02
N VAL A 7 -5.56 1.62 7.72
CA VAL A 7 -5.75 2.70 6.75
C VAL A 7 -7.22 3.08 6.64
N SER A 8 -8.13 2.09 6.57
CA SER A 8 -9.57 2.33 6.49
C SER A 8 -10.14 3.09 7.70
N SER A 9 -9.49 3.04 8.86
CA SER A 9 -9.91 3.80 10.05
C SER A 9 -9.79 5.33 9.88
N SER A 10 -8.96 5.79 8.95
CA SER A 10 -8.74 7.22 8.65
C SER A 10 -9.63 7.77 7.53
N GLY A 11 -10.58 6.98 7.00
CA GLY A 11 -11.50 7.42 5.94
C GLY A 11 -10.99 7.12 4.53
N TRP A 12 -11.41 7.89 3.53
CA TRP A 12 -10.96 7.83 2.12
C TRP A 12 -10.24 9.13 1.73
N ASP A 13 -9.78 9.22 0.50
CA ASP A 13 -9.00 10.32 -0.07
C ASP A 13 -7.66 10.51 0.65
N GLN A 14 -7.01 9.39 0.99
CA GLN A 14 -5.72 9.37 1.66
C GLN A 14 -4.55 9.30 0.68
N PRO A 15 -3.39 9.91 0.99
CA PRO A 15 -2.17 9.69 0.23
C PRO A 15 -1.73 8.22 0.34
N ALA A 16 -0.84 7.80 -0.56
CA ALA A 16 -0.24 6.46 -0.45
C ALA A 16 0.58 6.34 0.85
N ARG A 17 0.41 5.23 1.56
CA ARG A 17 1.04 4.96 2.86
C ARG A 17 1.90 3.70 2.75
N LEU A 18 3.16 3.82 3.14
CA LEU A 18 4.14 2.74 3.12
C LEU A 18 4.34 2.18 4.52
N PHE A 19 4.49 0.86 4.63
CA PHE A 19 4.69 0.15 5.88
C PHE A 19 5.89 -0.79 5.77
N ALA A 20 6.78 -0.74 6.75
CA ALA A 20 7.78 -1.78 6.97
C ALA A 20 7.11 -2.95 7.71
N LEU A 21 7.41 -4.18 7.31
CA LEU A 21 6.97 -5.39 8.00
C LEU A 21 8.17 -5.98 8.73
N VAL A 22 8.11 -6.00 10.06
CA VAL A 22 9.15 -6.57 10.92
C VAL A 22 8.54 -7.63 11.81
N THR A 23 9.34 -8.58 12.32
CA THR A 23 8.82 -9.50 13.34
C THR A 23 8.47 -8.72 14.62
N THR A 24 7.44 -9.16 15.33
CA THR A 24 7.07 -8.61 16.64
C THR A 24 8.25 -8.71 17.61
N ARG A 25 9.06 -9.78 17.54
CA ARG A 25 10.31 -9.90 18.32
C ARG A 25 11.25 -8.74 18.03
N THR A 26 11.60 -8.51 16.76
CA THR A 26 12.51 -7.44 16.35
C THR A 26 11.99 -6.08 16.79
N LEU A 27 10.69 -5.81 16.65
CA LEU A 27 10.08 -4.57 17.13
C LEU A 27 10.27 -4.38 18.64
N LEU A 28 9.98 -5.40 19.45
CA LEU A 28 10.07 -5.31 20.91
C LEU A 28 11.51 -5.29 21.44
N ASP A 29 12.48 -5.77 20.65
CA ASP A 29 13.90 -5.68 20.97
C ASP A 29 14.42 -4.25 20.75
N VAL A 30 13.97 -3.58 19.68
CA VAL A 30 14.33 -2.19 19.36
C VAL A 30 13.55 -1.19 20.21
N GLU A 31 12.25 -1.45 20.44
CA GLU A 31 11.32 -0.57 21.16
C GLU A 31 10.65 -1.31 22.35
N PRO A 32 11.39 -1.59 23.44
CA PRO A 32 10.88 -2.34 24.60
C PRO A 32 9.62 -1.75 25.25
N GLN A 33 9.40 -0.44 25.11
CA GLN A 33 8.25 0.27 25.66
C GLN A 33 6.93 -0.05 24.95
N LEU A 34 6.96 -0.73 23.80
CA LEU A 34 5.76 -1.18 23.08
C LEU A 34 5.21 -2.50 23.62
N ARG A 35 5.87 -3.16 24.57
CA ARG A 35 5.36 -4.38 25.23
C ARG A 35 3.98 -4.14 25.84
N GLY A 36 3.04 -5.03 25.58
CA GLY A 36 1.63 -4.90 25.97
C GLY A 36 0.83 -3.83 25.20
N ARG A 37 1.43 -3.11 24.24
CA ARG A 37 0.76 -2.13 23.37
C ARG A 37 0.58 -2.63 21.93
N VAL A 38 1.35 -3.63 21.53
CA VAL A 38 1.19 -4.35 20.26
C VAL A 38 0.57 -5.73 20.51
N PRO A 39 -0.21 -6.29 19.57
CA PRO A 39 -0.72 -7.65 19.70
C PRO A 39 0.45 -8.67 19.75
N GLU A 40 0.68 -9.26 20.92
CA GLU A 40 1.70 -10.30 21.12
C GLU A 40 1.17 -11.69 20.71
N SER A 41 0.62 -11.80 19.49
CA SER A 41 0.05 -13.04 18.98
C SER A 41 1.10 -14.15 18.87
N SER A 42 2.25 -13.83 18.27
CA SER A 42 3.46 -14.65 18.21
C SER A 42 4.70 -13.76 18.02
N PRO A 43 5.86 -14.09 18.62
CA PRO A 43 7.11 -13.37 18.37
C PRO A 43 7.52 -13.31 16.90
N ASP A 44 7.16 -14.33 16.11
CA ASP A 44 7.49 -14.44 14.70
C ASP A 44 6.37 -13.87 13.79
N ALA A 45 5.28 -13.36 14.37
CA ALA A 45 4.27 -12.64 13.59
C ALA A 45 4.83 -11.31 13.07
N LEU A 46 4.36 -10.88 11.90
CA LEU A 46 4.75 -9.60 11.32
C LEU A 46 3.92 -8.46 11.90
N THR A 47 4.60 -7.41 12.35
CA THR A 47 4.01 -6.11 12.71
C THR A 47 4.30 -5.11 11.61
N ALA A 48 3.27 -4.39 11.17
CA ALA A 48 3.40 -3.30 10.20
C ALA A 48 3.71 -1.98 10.92
N ILE A 49 4.78 -1.31 10.49
CA ILE A 49 5.23 -0.02 11.00
C ILE A 49 5.12 1.00 9.87
N GLU A 50 4.27 1.99 10.04
CA GLU A 50 4.08 3.06 9.07
C GLU A 50 5.35 3.91 8.90
N GLN A 51 5.64 4.31 7.65
CA GLN A 51 6.72 5.20 7.31
C GLN A 51 6.17 6.61 7.14
N ASP A 52 6.09 7.38 8.22
CA ASP A 52 5.45 8.71 8.24
C ASP A 52 6.09 9.71 7.24
N GLU A 53 7.38 9.53 6.92
CA GLU A 53 8.13 10.37 5.96
C GLU A 53 7.90 9.96 4.49
N PHE A 54 7.13 8.90 4.23
CA PHE A 54 6.80 8.48 2.89
C PHE A 54 5.71 9.38 2.29
N HIS A 55 6.08 10.11 1.26
CA HIS A 55 5.16 10.90 0.45
C HIS A 55 5.37 10.55 -1.02
N ALA A 56 4.36 9.93 -1.62
CA ALA A 56 4.29 9.76 -3.07
C ALA A 56 3.30 10.79 -3.62
N THR A 57 3.79 11.72 -4.43
CA THR A 57 2.94 12.72 -5.09
C THR A 57 2.22 12.08 -6.27
N GLU A 58 2.91 11.89 -7.39
CA GLU A 58 2.30 11.46 -8.65
C GLU A 58 2.78 10.07 -9.06
N ASN A 59 4.07 9.80 -8.85
CA ASN A 59 4.70 8.55 -9.27
C ASN A 59 5.18 7.71 -8.08
N VAL A 60 4.28 6.86 -7.59
CA VAL A 60 4.56 5.89 -6.51
C VAL A 60 5.75 4.99 -6.87
N VAL A 61 5.82 4.50 -8.11
CA VAL A 61 6.86 3.54 -8.53
C VAL A 61 8.25 4.19 -8.51
N GLU A 62 8.35 5.43 -9.00
CA GLU A 62 9.59 6.20 -8.93
C GLU A 62 9.99 6.50 -7.49
N ARG A 63 9.02 6.85 -6.62
CA ARG A 63 9.31 7.05 -5.20
C ARG A 63 9.82 5.77 -4.52
N LEU A 64 9.24 4.62 -4.84
CA LEU A 64 9.68 3.33 -4.32
C LEU A 64 11.11 2.98 -4.78
N ALA A 65 11.52 3.39 -5.98
CA ALA A 65 12.84 3.07 -6.53
C ALA A 65 14.01 3.63 -5.68
N GLY A 66 13.78 4.67 -4.88
CA GLY A 66 14.77 5.24 -3.97
C GLY A 66 14.73 4.67 -2.54
N ILE A 67 13.91 3.66 -2.28
CA ILE A 67 13.74 3.08 -0.94
C ILE A 67 14.63 1.87 -0.77
N PHE A 68 15.28 1.83 0.38
CA PHE A 68 16.09 0.70 0.83
C PHE A 68 15.70 0.32 2.25
N TRP A 69 15.67 -0.98 2.52
CA TRP A 69 15.28 -1.52 3.81
C TRP A 69 16.46 -2.21 4.51
N PRO A 70 16.67 -1.96 5.81
CA PRO A 70 17.64 -2.72 6.59
C PRO A 70 17.23 -4.19 6.68
N ASP A 71 18.18 -5.07 6.93
CA ASP A 71 17.98 -6.53 6.98
C ASP A 71 16.94 -6.98 8.02
N THR A 72 16.65 -6.12 9.01
CA THR A 72 15.63 -6.35 10.03
C THR A 72 14.18 -6.26 9.51
N VAL A 73 13.97 -5.70 8.33
CA VAL A 73 12.66 -5.58 7.67
C VAL A 73 12.42 -6.78 6.77
N GLU A 74 11.51 -7.67 7.15
CA GLU A 74 11.20 -8.92 6.45
C GLU A 74 10.38 -8.70 5.16
N GLY A 75 9.67 -7.58 5.09
CA GLY A 75 8.81 -7.24 3.98
C GLY A 75 8.32 -5.79 4.05
N CYS A 76 7.55 -5.37 3.06
CA CYS A 76 6.90 -4.07 3.07
C CYS A 76 5.50 -4.15 2.47
N ALA A 77 4.65 -3.19 2.82
CA ALA A 77 3.33 -3.06 2.24
C ALA A 77 3.04 -1.62 1.85
N LEU A 78 2.31 -1.42 0.77
CA LEU A 78 1.81 -0.13 0.35
C LEU A 78 0.28 -0.17 0.31
N ALA A 79 -0.34 0.81 0.97
CA ALA A 79 -1.75 1.12 0.79
C ALA A 79 -1.90 2.38 -0.06
N MET A 80 -2.78 2.36 -1.05
CA MET A 80 -3.07 3.52 -1.88
C MET A 80 -4.49 3.49 -2.42
N GLU A 81 -4.97 4.64 -2.86
CA GLU A 81 -6.30 4.81 -3.44
C GLU A 81 -6.18 5.22 -4.90
N ARG A 82 -7.08 4.69 -5.72
CA ARG A 82 -7.17 4.99 -7.14
C ARG A 82 -8.62 5.15 -7.56
N ALA A 83 -8.88 6.16 -8.38
CA ALA A 83 -10.14 6.34 -9.07
C ALA A 83 -9.98 5.82 -10.51
N PHE A 84 -10.94 5.00 -10.95
CA PHE A 84 -11.01 4.48 -12.30
C PHE A 84 -12.23 5.04 -12.99
N LEU A 85 -12.03 5.55 -14.21
CA LEU A 85 -13.12 5.97 -15.06
C LEU A 85 -13.64 4.76 -15.86
N PRO A 86 -14.96 4.57 -16.00
CA PRO A 86 -15.50 3.54 -16.89
C PRO A 86 -15.04 3.75 -18.34
N PRO A 87 -14.76 2.67 -19.10
CA PRO A 87 -14.26 2.76 -20.48
C PRO A 87 -15.11 3.61 -21.42
N GLU A 88 -16.44 3.66 -21.22
CA GLU A 88 -17.38 4.45 -21.99
C GLU A 88 -17.12 5.97 -21.92
N HIS A 89 -16.48 6.45 -20.86
CA HIS A 89 -16.14 7.86 -20.67
C HIS A 89 -14.68 8.18 -20.99
N GLU A 90 -13.83 7.19 -21.32
CA GLU A 90 -12.41 7.42 -21.64
C GLU A 90 -12.23 8.38 -22.84
N ALA A 91 -13.16 8.38 -23.79
CA ALA A 91 -13.12 9.27 -24.95
C ALA A 91 -13.33 10.76 -24.59
N GLU A 92 -13.86 11.04 -23.40
CA GLU A 92 -14.09 12.40 -22.88
C GLU A 92 -12.87 12.95 -22.12
N LEU A 93 -11.85 12.10 -21.86
CA LEU A 93 -10.68 12.48 -21.10
C LEU A 93 -9.90 13.63 -21.78
N PRO A 94 -9.60 14.70 -21.03
CA PRO A 94 -8.64 15.70 -21.47
C PRO A 94 -7.29 15.07 -21.86
N GLN A 95 -6.59 15.69 -22.81
CA GLN A 95 -5.26 15.23 -23.24
C GLN A 95 -4.14 15.64 -22.27
N GLU A 96 -4.38 16.69 -21.49
CA GLU A 96 -3.43 17.19 -20.50
C GLU A 96 -3.56 16.33 -19.22
N PRO A 97 -2.47 15.72 -18.71
CA PRO A 97 -2.53 14.77 -17.60
C PRO A 97 -3.16 15.30 -16.31
N GLU A 98 -2.88 16.55 -15.93
CA GLU A 98 -3.42 17.15 -14.70
C GLU A 98 -4.94 17.34 -14.81
N ALA A 99 -5.41 17.90 -15.93
CA ALA A 99 -6.83 18.03 -16.26
C ALA A 99 -7.53 16.67 -16.39
N ALA A 100 -6.84 15.64 -16.88
CA ALA A 100 -7.38 14.29 -16.95
C ALA A 100 -7.57 13.69 -15.54
N ALA A 101 -6.58 13.85 -14.65
CA ALA A 101 -6.70 13.41 -13.26
C ALA A 101 -7.84 14.13 -12.54
N GLU A 102 -7.98 15.45 -12.70
CA GLU A 102 -9.09 16.22 -12.16
C GLU A 102 -10.45 15.76 -12.70
N PHE A 103 -10.55 15.49 -14.01
CA PHE A 103 -11.76 14.99 -14.66
C PHE A 103 -12.19 13.66 -14.04
N VAL A 104 -11.27 12.69 -13.92
CA VAL A 104 -11.56 11.39 -13.30
C VAL A 104 -11.98 11.57 -11.84
N ALA A 105 -11.26 12.40 -11.09
CA ALA A 105 -11.56 12.64 -9.67
C ALA A 105 -12.94 13.28 -9.45
N ALA A 106 -13.43 14.08 -10.40
CA ALA A 106 -14.75 14.71 -10.31
C ALA A 106 -15.89 13.87 -10.94
N HIS A 107 -15.57 12.79 -11.67
CA HIS A 107 -16.57 12.05 -12.44
C HIS A 107 -17.54 11.27 -11.54
N PRO A 108 -18.87 11.43 -11.70
CA PRO A 108 -19.85 10.79 -10.81
C PRO A 108 -19.87 9.25 -10.93
N GLU A 109 -19.49 8.72 -12.08
CA GLU A 109 -19.41 7.27 -12.34
C GLU A 109 -18.01 6.68 -12.07
N LYS A 110 -17.09 7.46 -11.51
CA LYS A 110 -15.77 6.95 -11.14
C LYS A 110 -15.92 5.82 -10.11
N THR A 111 -15.02 4.86 -10.20
CA THR A 111 -14.90 3.79 -9.22
C THR A 111 -13.65 4.02 -8.38
N ASP A 112 -13.84 4.36 -7.11
CA ASP A 112 -12.74 4.46 -6.15
C ASP A 112 -12.45 3.11 -5.51
N VAL A 113 -11.17 2.74 -5.52
CA VAL A 113 -10.66 1.52 -4.93
C VAL A 113 -9.47 1.82 -4.04
N ARG A 114 -9.46 1.22 -2.86
CA ARG A 114 -8.29 1.14 -2.00
C ARG A 114 -7.62 -0.19 -2.26
N ILE A 115 -6.33 -0.14 -2.55
CA ILE A 115 -5.49 -1.29 -2.82
C ILE A 115 -4.42 -1.35 -1.73
N VAL A 116 -4.22 -2.53 -1.15
CA VAL A 116 -3.08 -2.81 -0.28
C VAL A 116 -2.27 -3.95 -0.88
N VAL A 117 -1.01 -3.71 -1.20
CA VAL A 117 -0.09 -4.74 -1.69
C VAL A 117 1.02 -4.92 -0.68
N GLY A 118 1.24 -6.16 -0.24
CA GLY A 118 2.34 -6.53 0.64
C GLY A 118 3.26 -7.54 -0.03
N VAL A 119 4.56 -7.41 0.20
CA VAL A 119 5.58 -8.35 -0.28
C VAL A 119 6.56 -8.68 0.84
N LEU A 120 7.13 -9.89 0.80
CA LEU A 120 8.26 -10.30 1.63
C LEU A 120 9.54 -10.35 0.80
N ARG A 121 10.70 -10.36 1.47
CA ARG A 121 12.02 -10.46 0.82
C ARG A 121 12.20 -11.71 -0.04
N ASP A 122 11.52 -12.80 0.30
CA ASP A 122 11.56 -14.06 -0.45
C ASP A 122 10.73 -14.03 -1.75
N GLY A 123 10.05 -12.92 -2.02
CA GLY A 123 9.21 -12.73 -3.21
C GLY A 123 7.74 -13.11 -3.00
N THR A 124 7.37 -13.62 -1.82
CA THR A 124 5.96 -13.83 -1.45
C THR A 124 5.22 -12.50 -1.55
N ARG A 125 4.05 -12.52 -2.18
CA ARG A 125 3.23 -11.32 -2.45
C ARG A 125 1.77 -11.59 -2.18
N HIS A 126 1.05 -10.54 -1.78
CA HIS A 126 -0.39 -10.58 -1.61
C HIS A 126 -0.99 -9.19 -1.83
N GLY A 127 -2.13 -9.14 -2.50
CA GLY A 127 -2.88 -7.92 -2.76
C GLY A 127 -4.30 -8.02 -2.21
N LEU A 128 -4.77 -6.91 -1.66
CA LEU A 128 -6.15 -6.69 -1.21
C LEU A 128 -6.74 -5.49 -1.93
N ALA A 129 -8.02 -5.53 -2.25
CA ALA A 129 -8.75 -4.37 -2.75
C ALA A 129 -10.14 -4.25 -2.14
N ARG A 130 -10.54 -3.01 -1.86
CA ARG A 130 -11.88 -2.64 -1.40
C ARG A 130 -12.40 -1.50 -2.25
N LEU A 131 -13.66 -1.59 -2.68
CA LEU A 131 -14.32 -0.52 -3.42
C LEU A 131 -15.12 0.38 -2.47
N VAL A 132 -15.19 1.68 -2.75
CA VAL A 132 -16.10 2.59 -2.03
C VAL A 132 -17.55 2.14 -2.15
N SER A 133 -17.95 1.70 -3.34
CA SER A 133 -19.33 1.28 -3.65
C SER A 133 -19.72 -0.07 -3.03
N ASN A 134 -18.74 -0.87 -2.59
CA ASN A 134 -18.98 -2.17 -1.97
C ASN A 134 -18.06 -2.36 -0.75
N PRO A 135 -18.31 -1.60 0.33
CA PRO A 135 -17.38 -1.51 1.46
C PRO A 135 -17.30 -2.79 2.29
N ASP A 136 -18.29 -3.69 2.19
CA ASP A 136 -18.31 -4.96 2.92
C ASP A 136 -17.47 -6.05 2.24
N ASP A 137 -17.17 -5.90 0.94
CA ASP A 137 -16.42 -6.90 0.18
C ASP A 137 -14.93 -6.56 0.12
N LEU A 138 -14.10 -7.56 0.47
CA LEU A 138 -12.65 -7.45 0.41
C LEU A 138 -12.12 -8.49 -0.57
N LEU A 139 -11.70 -8.01 -1.73
CA LEU A 139 -11.07 -8.82 -2.74
C LEU A 139 -9.64 -9.11 -2.32
N ALA A 140 -9.21 -10.37 -2.46
CA ALA A 140 -7.87 -10.81 -2.13
C ALA A 140 -7.32 -11.69 -3.25
N ALA A 141 -6.08 -11.44 -3.66
CA ALA A 141 -5.38 -12.26 -4.64
C ALA A 141 -3.88 -12.25 -4.35
N GLU A 142 -3.18 -13.31 -4.74
CA GLU A 142 -1.72 -13.39 -4.59
C GLU A 142 -1.01 -12.26 -5.34
N ASP A 143 -1.44 -11.95 -6.57
CA ASP A 143 -0.79 -10.96 -7.44
C ASP A 143 -1.81 -9.99 -8.03
N LEU A 144 -2.54 -9.29 -7.15
CA LEU A 144 -3.65 -8.40 -7.56
C LEU A 144 -3.19 -7.22 -8.43
N VAL A 145 -2.02 -6.67 -8.13
CA VAL A 145 -1.41 -5.53 -8.86
C VAL A 145 0.06 -5.85 -9.12
N PRO A 146 0.36 -6.64 -10.17
CA PRO A 146 1.70 -7.20 -10.37
C PRO A 146 2.81 -6.15 -10.45
N GLY A 147 2.57 -5.06 -11.19
CA GLY A 147 3.56 -3.98 -11.34
C GLY A 147 3.89 -3.27 -10.02
N LEU A 148 2.92 -3.17 -9.11
CA LEU A 148 3.16 -2.60 -7.78
C LEU A 148 3.91 -3.57 -6.86
N ALA A 149 3.55 -4.85 -6.90
CA ALA A 149 4.25 -5.89 -6.17
C ALA A 149 5.74 -5.96 -6.61
N ASP A 150 6.00 -5.91 -7.91
CA ASP A 150 7.36 -5.90 -8.45
C ASP A 150 8.14 -4.65 -8.01
N ALA A 151 7.51 -3.47 -8.01
CA ALA A 151 8.11 -2.24 -7.52
C ALA A 151 8.50 -2.34 -6.03
N LEU A 152 7.63 -2.95 -5.19
CA LEU A 152 7.93 -3.19 -3.78
C LEU A 152 9.07 -4.19 -3.59
N VAL A 153 9.09 -5.30 -4.33
CA VAL A 153 10.18 -6.28 -4.28
C VAL A 153 11.52 -5.62 -4.65
N ASN A 154 11.52 -4.70 -5.61
CA ASN A 154 12.73 -3.99 -6.01
C ASN A 154 13.35 -3.14 -4.89
N THR A 155 12.57 -2.70 -3.89
CA THR A 155 13.09 -1.95 -2.72
C THR A 155 14.01 -2.79 -1.81
N PHE A 156 14.02 -4.12 -1.98
CA PHE A 156 14.88 -5.03 -1.24
C PHE A 156 16.18 -5.38 -1.99
N ARG A 157 16.33 -4.94 -3.24
CA ARG A 157 17.58 -5.12 -3.98
C ARG A 157 18.63 -4.15 -3.44
N SER A 158 19.77 -4.67 -3.01
CA SER A 158 20.94 -3.85 -2.69
C SER A 158 21.42 -3.14 -3.97
N GLU A 159 21.92 -1.91 -3.87
CA GLU A 159 22.67 -1.30 -4.98
C GLU A 159 23.80 -2.26 -5.39
N LEU A 160 23.88 -2.57 -6.68
CA LEU A 160 24.94 -3.39 -7.27
C LEU A 160 26.29 -2.65 -7.26
#